data_AF-A0A0C9SWN4-F1
#
_entry.id   AF-A0A0C9SWN4-F1
#
_cell.length_a   1.000
_cell.length_b   1.000
_cell.length_c   1.000
_cell.angle_alpha   90.00
_cell.angle_beta   90.00
_cell.angle_gamma   90.00
#
_symmetry.space_group_name_H-M   'P 1'
#
loop_
_entity.id
_entity.type
_entity.pdbx_description
1 polymer ?
#
loop_
_entity_poly.entity_id
_entity_poly.type
_entity_poly.pdbx_seq_one_letter_code
_entity_poly.pdbx_strand_id
1 'polypeptide(L)'
;MHLNCAKFVSCRSASAVLVACIVAITLRTILLGSPQTCIEGFSGVDLRPHPPSLPLDAPQLESPQAEVRPLEEHTYTPDGLLVVNPNGPHPIFELMRNAEAAWEAKLARASKTLDEAVAEYKRRYKRPPPRGFDKWWDYVVKHDVQLPDEYDEIYHDLEPFWGIDPYDLAVTQEELEQRQGTVTVHKTPFNAGLEIVGETLPEDRRAELQRTIENILTLLKDVQHELPPLRITFSPYDNPSMLSDWRIKNMTLEAAAKGTTIKRSDLPAIKEAGWVQACPPNSPARLHLPSLPPLSTTTNISSPPKTFVASHRDTMDPCTHPSLLTSHGQFLSHKAGPFPQHTLVPRFSLCASLLHHDIRPPVPYGW
;
A
#
# COMPACT_ATOMS: atom_id res chain seq x y z
N MET A 1 30.08 -58.53 6.42
CA MET A 1 30.97 -57.56 5.75
C MET A 1 30.42 -56.17 6.05
N HIS A 2 31.05 -55.44 6.97
CA HIS A 2 31.87 -54.24 6.67
C HIS A 2 31.01 -53.07 6.13
N LEU A 3 31.05 -51.82 6.62
CA LEU A 3 32.07 -51.10 7.39
C LEU A 3 31.44 -49.79 7.92
N ASN A 4 31.76 -49.41 9.17
CA ASN A 4 31.61 -48.06 9.71
C ASN A 4 32.55 -47.08 8.98
N CYS A 5 32.15 -45.83 8.76
CA CYS A 5 33.11 -44.76 8.48
C CYS A 5 32.63 -43.40 9.03
N ALA A 6 33.15 -43.04 10.21
CA ALA A 6 33.10 -41.70 10.76
C ALA A 6 34.25 -40.87 10.16
N LYS A 7 33.97 -39.68 9.64
CA LYS A 7 35.01 -38.73 9.19
C LYS A 7 35.38 -37.77 10.32
N PHE A 8 36.61 -37.90 10.79
CA PHE A 8 37.32 -36.92 11.62
C PHE A 8 37.61 -35.66 10.78
N VAL A 9 37.10 -34.51 11.20
CA VAL A 9 37.60 -33.20 10.73
C VAL A 9 38.73 -32.80 11.67
N SER A 10 39.93 -32.63 11.11
CA SER A 10 41.16 -32.32 11.85
C SER A 10 41.13 -30.89 12.41
N CYS A 11 41.26 -30.77 13.74
CA CYS A 11 41.27 -29.52 14.51
C CYS A 11 42.36 -28.50 14.06
N ARG A 12 43.31 -28.93 13.23
CA ARG A 12 44.35 -28.06 12.66
C ARG A 12 43.86 -27.14 11.54
N SER A 13 42.79 -27.49 10.80
CA SER A 13 42.30 -26.63 9.70
C SER A 13 41.43 -25.47 10.20
N ALA A 14 40.61 -25.71 11.23
CA ALA A 14 39.75 -24.68 11.82
C ALA A 14 40.56 -23.54 12.48
N SER A 15 41.68 -23.90 13.12
CA SER A 15 42.58 -22.92 13.75
C SER A 15 43.30 -22.05 12.71
N ALA A 16 43.68 -22.61 11.55
CA ALA A 16 44.33 -21.85 10.48
C ALA A 16 43.37 -20.86 9.81
N VAL A 17 42.09 -21.25 9.62
CA VAL A 17 41.05 -20.37 9.07
C VAL A 17 40.74 -19.22 10.04
N LEU A 18 40.66 -19.50 11.34
CA LEU A 18 40.39 -18.48 12.35
C LEU A 18 41.52 -17.44 12.41
N VAL A 19 42.78 -17.88 12.36
CA VAL A 19 43.95 -16.97 12.35
C VAL A 19 43.97 -16.14 11.06
N ALA A 20 43.66 -16.72 9.91
CA ALA A 20 43.57 -15.98 8.65
C ALA A 20 42.46 -14.91 8.68
N CYS A 21 41.29 -15.21 9.27
CA CYS A 21 40.21 -14.24 9.44
C CYS A 21 40.61 -13.11 10.40
N ILE A 22 41.28 -13.42 11.52
CA ILE A 22 41.73 -12.40 12.47
C ILE A 22 42.77 -11.48 11.85
N VAL A 23 43.73 -12.01 11.09
CA VAL A 23 44.75 -11.23 10.37
C VAL A 23 44.12 -10.35 9.29
N ALA A 24 43.12 -10.85 8.55
CA ALA A 24 42.41 -10.06 7.55
C ALA A 24 41.59 -8.92 8.19
N ILE A 25 40.95 -9.16 9.34
CA ILE A 25 40.17 -8.15 10.07
C ILE A 25 41.09 -7.08 10.66
N THR A 26 42.23 -7.46 11.22
CA THR A 26 43.22 -6.50 11.77
C THR A 26 43.93 -5.71 10.67
N LEU A 27 44.28 -6.30 9.54
CA LEU A 27 44.82 -5.56 8.39
C LEU A 27 43.79 -4.55 7.84
N ARG A 28 42.51 -4.93 7.78
CA ARG A 28 41.44 -4.05 7.28
C ARG A 28 41.22 -2.85 8.22
N THR A 29 41.31 -3.05 9.53
CA THR A 29 41.17 -1.95 10.51
C THR A 29 42.38 -1.02 10.53
N ILE A 30 43.60 -1.54 10.31
CA ILE A 30 44.83 -0.73 10.28
C ILE A 30 44.98 0.04 8.96
N LEU A 31 44.61 -0.55 7.82
CA LEU A 31 44.82 0.05 6.49
C LEU A 31 43.71 0.99 6.05
N LEU A 32 42.46 0.78 6.47
CA LEU A 32 41.31 1.53 5.92
C LEU A 32 40.69 2.52 6.90
N GLY A 33 41.14 2.54 8.16
CA GLY A 33 40.54 3.37 9.20
C GLY A 33 39.08 2.98 9.49
N SER A 34 38.58 3.32 10.67
CA SER A 34 37.16 3.14 10.98
C SER A 34 36.34 4.02 10.02
N PRO A 35 35.27 3.52 9.38
CA PRO A 35 34.38 4.39 8.63
C PRO A 35 33.76 5.40 9.60
N GLN A 36 34.07 6.67 9.42
CA GLN A 36 33.34 7.76 10.06
C GLN A 36 31.93 7.74 9.49
N THR A 37 31.00 7.13 10.22
CA THR A 37 29.58 7.39 10.06
C THR A 37 29.28 8.77 10.64
N CYS A 38 29.52 9.82 9.84
CA CYS A 38 28.88 11.11 10.06
C CYS A 38 27.41 10.97 9.68
N ILE A 39 26.58 10.57 10.64
CA ILE A 39 25.16 10.89 10.61
C ILE A 39 25.06 12.32 11.16
N GLU A 40 24.90 13.31 10.28
CA GLU A 40 24.40 14.62 10.71
C GLU A 40 22.93 14.46 11.10
N GLY A 41 22.71 14.06 12.34
CA GLY A 41 21.41 14.20 12.99
C GLY A 41 21.19 15.68 13.26
N PHE A 42 20.33 16.33 12.49
CA PHE A 42 19.70 17.58 12.93
C PHE A 42 18.72 17.26 14.07
N SER A 43 19.27 17.03 15.27
CA SER A 43 18.53 17.15 16.52
C SER A 43 18.82 18.54 17.09
N GLY A 44 17.97 19.50 16.72
CA GLY A 44 17.91 20.78 17.40
C GLY A 44 17.21 20.63 18.75
N VAL A 45 17.80 19.87 19.67
CA VAL A 45 17.45 19.91 21.10
C VAL A 45 18.70 20.33 21.85
N ASP A 46 18.73 21.58 22.29
CA ASP A 46 19.82 22.15 23.08
C ASP A 46 19.82 21.51 24.48
N LEU A 47 20.59 20.44 24.66
CA LEU A 47 20.78 19.74 25.95
C LEU A 47 21.85 20.43 26.81
N ARG A 48 21.82 21.76 26.89
CA ARG A 48 22.59 22.47 27.93
C ARG A 48 21.99 22.14 29.29
N PRO A 49 22.80 21.86 30.32
CA PRO A 49 22.28 21.79 31.68
C PRO A 49 21.62 23.13 32.00
N HIS A 50 20.35 23.08 32.39
CA HIS A 50 19.64 24.26 32.89
C HIS A 50 20.48 24.89 34.01
N PRO A 51 20.66 26.23 34.01
CA PRO A 51 21.26 26.89 35.15
C PRO A 51 20.43 26.58 36.41
N PRO A 52 21.06 26.57 37.61
CA PRO A 52 20.36 26.24 38.84
C PRO A 52 19.11 27.11 38.97
N SER A 53 18.02 26.47 39.40
CA SER A 53 16.72 27.07 39.64
C SER A 53 16.85 28.48 40.20
N LEU A 54 16.22 29.43 39.51
CA LEU A 54 16.02 30.78 40.04
C LEU A 54 15.44 30.69 41.46
N PRO A 55 15.81 31.59 42.37
CA PRO A 55 15.26 31.59 43.72
C PRO A 55 13.72 31.59 43.65
N LEU A 56 13.08 30.70 44.41
CA LEU A 56 11.66 30.80 44.75
C LEU A 56 11.49 32.06 45.60
N ASP A 57 11.46 33.23 44.96
CA ASP A 57 10.96 34.50 45.49
C ASP A 57 11.09 35.56 44.37
N ALA A 58 10.49 35.26 43.21
CA ALA A 58 10.13 36.31 42.27
C ALA A 58 8.74 36.84 42.71
N PRO A 59 8.51 38.16 42.78
CA PRO A 59 7.18 38.69 42.96
C PRO A 59 6.30 38.11 41.87
N GLN A 60 5.15 37.53 42.22
CA GLN A 60 4.12 37.20 41.24
C GLN A 60 3.72 38.52 40.56
N LEU A 61 4.33 38.79 39.41
CA LEU A 61 3.82 39.78 38.50
C LEU A 61 2.45 39.23 38.09
N GLU A 62 1.38 39.81 38.63
CA GLU A 62 0.03 39.54 38.14
C GLU A 62 0.07 39.73 36.62
N SER A 63 0.07 38.62 35.91
CA SER A 63 -0.13 38.63 34.47
C SER A 63 -1.44 39.37 34.25
N PRO A 64 -1.49 40.43 33.41
CA PRO A 64 -2.76 40.99 32.98
C PRO A 64 -3.61 39.81 32.55
N GLN A 65 -4.84 39.71 33.04
CA GLN A 65 -5.80 38.70 32.58
C GLN A 65 -5.88 38.81 31.06
N ALA A 66 -5.05 38.03 30.36
CA ALA A 66 -5.09 37.94 28.93
C ALA A 66 -6.44 37.30 28.67
N GLU A 67 -7.36 38.07 28.08
CA GLU A 67 -8.63 37.55 27.61
C GLU A 67 -8.34 36.22 26.91
N VAL A 68 -8.84 35.12 27.49
CA VAL A 68 -8.70 33.79 26.90
C VAL A 68 -9.58 33.80 25.67
N ARG A 69 -9.02 34.27 24.55
CA ARG A 69 -9.69 34.19 23.27
C ARG A 69 -9.81 32.71 22.92
N PRO A 70 -10.99 32.24 22.51
CA PRO A 70 -11.12 30.87 22.03
C PRO A 70 -10.14 30.67 20.87
N LEU A 71 -9.46 29.52 20.87
CA LEU A 71 -8.58 29.15 19.77
C LEU A 71 -9.39 29.09 18.48
N GLU A 72 -8.79 29.57 17.39
CA GLU A 72 -9.40 29.48 16.07
C GLU A 72 -9.31 28.06 15.52
N GLU A 73 -10.09 27.73 14.50
CA GLU A 73 -10.10 26.39 13.89
C GLU A 73 -9.06 26.27 12.76
N HIS A 74 -8.56 25.06 12.56
CA HIS A 74 -7.82 24.69 11.35
C HIS A 74 -8.77 24.47 10.16
N THR A 75 -8.24 24.55 8.94
CA THR A 75 -9.03 24.28 7.73
C THR A 75 -8.69 22.89 7.18
N TYR A 76 -9.70 22.02 7.12
CA TYR A 76 -9.61 20.72 6.46
C TYR A 76 -10.04 20.85 4.99
N THR A 77 -9.19 20.45 4.07
CA THR A 77 -9.47 20.52 2.64
C THR A 77 -9.96 19.17 2.10
N PRO A 78 -10.82 19.15 1.05
CA PRO A 78 -11.36 17.90 0.50
C PRO A 78 -10.33 16.93 -0.07
N ASP A 79 -9.12 17.41 -0.37
CA ASP A 79 -7.98 16.64 -0.86
C ASP A 79 -7.14 16.03 0.28
N GLY A 80 -7.65 16.08 1.52
CA GLY A 80 -7.09 15.39 2.68
C GLY A 80 -6.01 16.15 3.45
N LEU A 81 -5.80 17.43 3.16
CA LEU A 81 -4.84 18.27 3.89
C LEU A 81 -5.50 19.03 5.04
N LEU A 82 -4.69 19.33 6.06
CA LEU A 82 -5.01 20.27 7.13
C LEU A 82 -4.12 21.49 6.95
N VAL A 83 -4.74 22.64 6.66
CA VAL A 83 -4.10 23.94 6.61
C VAL A 83 -4.12 24.54 8.01
N VAL A 84 -2.92 24.75 8.56
CA VAL A 84 -2.75 25.18 9.95
C VAL A 84 -3.19 26.64 10.09
N ASN A 85 -4.08 26.87 11.05
CA ASN A 85 -4.31 28.19 11.60
C ASN A 85 -3.34 28.42 12.78
N PRO A 86 -2.40 29.38 12.70
CA PRO A 86 -1.45 29.66 13.77
C PRO A 86 -2.08 30.07 15.10
N ASN A 87 -3.32 30.59 15.08
CA ASN A 87 -4.10 30.96 16.27
C ASN A 87 -4.95 29.79 16.80
N GLY A 88 -4.87 28.62 16.15
CA GLY A 88 -5.59 27.43 16.55
C GLY A 88 -4.85 26.55 17.54
N PRO A 89 -5.45 25.41 17.95
CA PRO A 89 -4.75 24.41 18.74
C PRO A 89 -3.53 23.87 17.97
N HIS A 90 -2.64 23.18 18.66
CA HIS A 90 -1.52 22.55 17.98
C HIS A 90 -2.03 21.37 17.11
N PRO A 91 -1.76 21.36 15.78
CA PRO A 91 -2.44 20.48 14.83
C PRO A 91 -2.24 18.99 15.09
N ILE A 92 -1.08 18.59 15.64
CA ILE A 92 -0.81 17.17 15.96
C ILE A 92 -1.75 16.67 17.07
N PHE A 93 -1.97 17.44 18.13
CA PHE A 93 -2.85 16.99 19.23
C PHE A 93 -4.31 16.94 18.78
N GLU A 94 -4.71 17.86 17.91
CA GLU A 94 -6.03 17.82 17.28
C GLU A 94 -6.20 16.58 16.39
N LEU A 95 -5.23 16.28 15.52
CA LEU A 95 -5.26 15.09 14.67
C LEU A 95 -5.29 13.80 15.50
N MET A 96 -4.51 13.71 16.58
CA MET A 96 -4.54 12.58 17.51
C MET A 96 -5.93 12.41 18.14
N ARG A 97 -6.49 13.47 18.71
CA ARG A 97 -7.84 13.45 19.30
C ARG A 97 -8.92 13.04 18.29
N ASN A 98 -8.84 13.57 17.07
CA ASN A 98 -9.79 13.25 16.01
C ASN A 98 -9.63 11.78 15.56
N ALA A 99 -8.41 11.27 15.48
CA ALA A 99 -8.14 9.87 15.15
C ALA A 99 -8.66 8.93 16.25
N GLU A 100 -8.44 9.25 17.52
CA GLU A 100 -8.99 8.51 18.67
C GLU A 100 -10.53 8.48 18.63
N ALA A 101 -11.16 9.64 18.43
CA ALA A 101 -12.62 9.71 18.31
C ALA A 101 -13.16 8.89 17.12
N ALA A 102 -12.48 8.95 15.96
CA ALA A 102 -12.85 8.17 14.79
C ALA A 102 -12.66 6.66 15.02
N TRP A 103 -11.61 6.26 15.75
CA TRP A 103 -11.36 4.88 16.15
C TRP A 103 -12.43 4.35 17.10
N GLU A 104 -12.76 5.08 18.15
CA GLU A 104 -13.83 4.70 19.08
C GLU A 104 -15.19 4.60 18.38
N ALA A 105 -15.50 5.56 17.50
CA ALA A 105 -16.73 5.53 16.70
C ALA A 105 -16.76 4.36 15.69
N LYS A 106 -15.59 3.89 15.23
CA LYS A 106 -15.47 2.70 14.38
C LYS A 106 -15.74 1.43 15.19
N LEU A 107 -15.07 1.27 16.34
CA LEU A 107 -15.28 0.13 17.23
C LEU A 107 -16.72 0.03 17.74
N ALA A 108 -17.33 1.16 18.11
CA ALA A 108 -18.70 1.21 18.61
C ALA A 108 -19.75 0.75 17.58
N ARG A 109 -19.46 0.89 16.28
CA ARG A 109 -20.35 0.52 15.17
C ARG A 109 -20.07 -0.87 14.59
N ALA A 110 -19.00 -1.54 15.02
CA ALA A 110 -18.63 -2.85 14.49
C ALA A 110 -19.75 -3.87 14.73
N SER A 111 -20.04 -4.65 13.70
CA SER A 111 -21.05 -5.71 13.73
C SER A 111 -20.71 -6.77 14.76
N LYS A 112 -21.72 -7.24 15.48
CA LYS A 112 -21.61 -8.27 16.53
C LYS A 112 -22.26 -9.59 16.15
N THR A 113 -23.05 -9.60 15.08
CA THR A 113 -23.71 -10.79 14.55
C THR A 113 -23.61 -10.85 13.03
N LEU A 114 -23.79 -12.04 12.46
CA LEU A 114 -23.81 -12.24 11.01
C LEU A 114 -24.86 -11.36 10.32
N ASP A 115 -26.06 -11.25 10.90
CA ASP A 115 -27.14 -10.44 10.32
C ASP A 115 -26.80 -8.94 10.32
N GLU A 116 -26.16 -8.44 11.37
CA GLU A 116 -25.63 -7.07 11.43
C GLU A 116 -24.55 -6.84 10.37
N ALA A 117 -23.59 -7.77 10.22
CA ALA A 117 -22.54 -7.68 9.22
C ALA A 117 -23.10 -7.72 7.79
N VAL A 118 -24.11 -8.56 7.52
CA VAL A 118 -24.82 -8.60 6.24
C VAL A 118 -25.54 -7.28 5.98
N ALA A 119 -26.19 -6.70 7.00
CA ALA A 119 -26.88 -5.43 6.88
C ALA A 119 -25.91 -4.27 6.63
N GLU A 120 -24.78 -4.23 7.35
CA GLU A 120 -23.72 -3.24 7.17
C GLU A 120 -23.07 -3.35 5.79
N TYR A 121 -22.75 -4.57 5.34
CA TYR A 121 -22.22 -4.82 4.00
C TYR A 121 -23.17 -4.26 2.92
N LYS A 122 -24.48 -4.58 3.00
CA LYS A 122 -25.48 -4.05 2.07
C LYS A 122 -25.62 -2.53 2.16
N ARG A 123 -25.57 -1.97 3.37
CA ARG A 123 -25.67 -0.52 3.59
C ARG A 123 -24.49 0.21 2.95
N ARG A 124 -23.26 -0.30 3.14
CA ARG A 124 -22.01 0.28 2.66
C ARG A 124 -21.86 0.13 1.15
N TYR A 125 -22.03 -1.09 0.64
CA TYR A 125 -21.66 -1.47 -0.72
C TYR A 125 -22.82 -1.60 -1.70
N LYS A 126 -24.06 -1.45 -1.24
CA LYS A 126 -25.28 -1.57 -2.06
C LYS A 126 -25.39 -2.92 -2.81
N ARG A 127 -24.73 -3.96 -2.29
CA ARG A 127 -24.66 -5.30 -2.86
C ARG A 127 -24.87 -6.35 -1.76
N PRO A 128 -25.46 -7.52 -2.05
CA PRO A 128 -25.36 -8.65 -1.13
C PRO A 128 -23.88 -9.07 -0.91
N PRO A 129 -23.54 -9.57 0.28
CA PRO A 129 -22.21 -10.11 0.54
C PRO A 129 -21.88 -11.30 -0.37
N PRO A 130 -20.59 -11.60 -0.58
CA PRO A 130 -20.16 -12.70 -1.44
C PRO A 130 -20.60 -14.07 -0.91
N ARG A 131 -20.54 -15.10 -1.75
CA ARG A 131 -20.79 -16.48 -1.33
C ARG A 131 -19.73 -16.92 -0.32
N GLY A 132 -20.15 -17.58 0.76
CA GLY A 132 -19.25 -17.98 1.85
C GLY A 132 -19.03 -16.91 2.93
N PHE A 133 -19.84 -15.85 2.95
CA PHE A 133 -19.77 -14.80 3.97
C PHE A 133 -20.08 -15.33 5.39
N ASP A 134 -20.95 -16.34 5.49
CA ASP A 134 -21.20 -17.11 6.71
C ASP A 134 -19.92 -17.77 7.24
N LYS A 135 -19.15 -18.42 6.36
CA LYS A 135 -17.87 -19.06 6.73
C LYS A 135 -16.81 -18.03 7.15
N TRP A 136 -16.79 -16.87 6.49
CA TRP A 136 -15.95 -15.76 6.90
C TRP A 136 -16.37 -15.24 8.29
N TRP A 137 -17.67 -15.17 8.59
CA TRP A 137 -18.14 -14.77 9.92
C TRP A 137 -17.78 -15.79 11.00
N ASP A 138 -17.86 -17.09 10.71
CA ASP A 138 -17.38 -18.14 11.62
C ASP A 138 -15.88 -17.96 11.93
N TYR A 139 -15.09 -17.57 10.92
CA TYR A 139 -13.69 -17.22 11.11
C TYR A 139 -13.52 -15.99 12.01
N VAL A 140 -14.29 -14.93 11.78
CA VAL A 140 -14.30 -13.70 12.61
C VAL A 140 -14.54 -14.04 14.09
N VAL A 141 -15.57 -14.83 14.38
CA VAL A 141 -15.91 -15.24 15.75
C VAL A 141 -14.83 -16.12 16.36
N LYS A 142 -14.33 -17.11 15.61
CA LYS A 142 -13.32 -18.05 16.09
C LYS A 142 -11.98 -17.37 16.42
N HIS A 143 -11.62 -16.34 15.67
CA HIS A 143 -10.32 -15.67 15.78
C HIS A 143 -10.40 -14.29 16.47
N ASP A 144 -11.55 -13.93 17.03
CA ASP A 144 -11.76 -12.64 17.71
C ASP A 144 -11.30 -11.44 16.85
N VAL A 145 -11.74 -11.43 15.59
CA VAL A 145 -11.39 -10.36 14.64
C VAL A 145 -12.04 -9.05 15.07
N GLN A 146 -11.20 -8.07 15.42
CA GLN A 146 -11.64 -6.81 16.04
C GLN A 146 -12.39 -5.86 15.09
N LEU A 147 -12.11 -5.94 13.79
CA LEU A 147 -12.65 -5.02 12.77
C LEU A 147 -13.36 -5.80 11.66
N PRO A 148 -14.52 -6.44 11.95
CA PRO A 148 -15.21 -7.29 10.99
C PRO A 148 -15.73 -6.54 9.75
N ASP A 149 -16.03 -5.25 9.86
CA ASP A 149 -16.64 -4.50 8.75
C ASP A 149 -15.63 -3.71 7.89
N GLU A 150 -14.36 -3.71 8.25
CA GLU A 150 -13.37 -2.75 7.74
C GLU A 150 -12.50 -3.35 6.62
N TYR A 151 -13.17 -3.83 5.56
CA TYR A 151 -12.56 -4.48 4.39
C TYR A 151 -12.81 -3.72 3.08
N ASP A 152 -13.01 -2.40 3.16
CA ASP A 152 -13.32 -1.51 2.04
C ASP A 152 -12.36 -1.66 0.86
N GLU A 153 -11.10 -1.97 1.14
CA GLU A 153 -10.10 -2.06 0.09
C GLU A 153 -10.27 -3.27 -0.82
N ILE A 154 -10.73 -4.40 -0.27
CA ILE A 154 -11.10 -5.57 -1.07
C ILE A 154 -12.25 -5.21 -2.01
N TYR A 155 -13.23 -4.45 -1.51
CA TYR A 155 -14.35 -4.00 -2.32
C TYR A 155 -13.88 -3.09 -3.47
N HIS A 156 -13.10 -2.04 -3.17
CA HIS A 156 -12.62 -1.09 -4.17
C HIS A 156 -11.74 -1.73 -5.26
N ASP A 157 -10.95 -2.75 -4.90
CA ASP A 157 -10.12 -3.48 -5.86
C ASP A 157 -10.96 -4.34 -6.81
N LEU A 158 -12.08 -4.92 -6.33
CA LEU A 158 -12.91 -5.83 -7.11
C LEU A 158 -14.05 -5.14 -7.87
N GLU A 159 -14.55 -4.01 -7.37
CA GLU A 159 -15.73 -3.33 -7.91
C GLU A 159 -15.66 -3.03 -9.41
N PRO A 160 -14.55 -2.49 -9.96
CA PRO A 160 -14.45 -2.23 -11.40
C PRO A 160 -14.67 -3.48 -12.25
N PHE A 161 -14.25 -4.66 -11.78
CA PHE A 161 -14.36 -5.90 -12.54
C PHE A 161 -15.80 -6.42 -12.62
N TRP A 162 -16.71 -5.99 -11.74
CA TRP A 162 -18.12 -6.37 -11.82
C TRP A 162 -18.86 -5.71 -12.98
N GLY A 163 -18.30 -4.65 -13.54
CA GLY A 163 -18.84 -3.99 -14.73
C GLY A 163 -18.39 -4.61 -16.04
N ILE A 164 -17.46 -5.57 -16.04
CA ILE A 164 -16.98 -6.24 -17.25
C ILE A 164 -17.81 -7.48 -17.53
N ASP A 165 -18.10 -7.76 -18.81
CA ASP A 165 -18.76 -8.99 -19.21
C ASP A 165 -17.97 -10.23 -18.70
N PRO A 166 -18.61 -11.20 -18.02
CA PRO A 166 -17.90 -12.34 -17.44
C PRO A 166 -17.10 -13.17 -18.46
N TYR A 167 -17.57 -13.25 -19.71
CA TYR A 167 -16.84 -13.94 -20.77
C TYR A 167 -15.55 -13.18 -21.10
N ASP A 168 -15.63 -11.86 -21.29
CA ASP A 168 -14.46 -11.03 -21.58
C ASP A 168 -13.45 -11.01 -20.41
N LEU A 169 -13.94 -11.05 -19.16
CA LEU A 169 -13.09 -11.17 -17.97
C LEU A 169 -12.34 -12.51 -17.96
N ALA A 170 -13.01 -13.61 -18.29
CA ALA A 170 -12.39 -14.94 -18.39
C ALA A 170 -11.33 -15.01 -19.50
N VAL A 171 -11.62 -14.44 -20.67
CA VAL A 171 -10.65 -14.32 -21.77
C VAL A 171 -9.44 -13.47 -21.34
N THR A 172 -9.68 -12.36 -20.65
CA THR A 172 -8.60 -11.49 -20.15
C THR A 172 -7.72 -12.20 -19.11
N GLN A 173 -8.32 -13.03 -18.25
CA GLN A 173 -7.60 -13.89 -17.31
C GLN A 173 -6.71 -14.90 -18.05
N GLU A 174 -7.20 -15.55 -19.11
CA GLU A 174 -6.41 -16.49 -19.92
C GLU A 174 -5.24 -15.80 -20.64
N GLU A 175 -5.48 -14.62 -21.20
CA GLU A 175 -4.43 -13.78 -21.79
C GLU A 175 -3.37 -13.38 -20.75
N LEU A 176 -3.78 -13.08 -19.52
CA LEU A 176 -2.89 -12.70 -18.43
C LEU A 176 -1.94 -13.83 -18.04
N GLU A 177 -2.40 -15.08 -18.03
CA GLU A 177 -1.61 -16.28 -17.71
C GLU A 177 -0.43 -16.48 -18.68
N GLN A 178 -0.51 -15.94 -19.89
CA GLN A 178 0.54 -16.02 -20.91
C GLN A 178 1.50 -14.83 -20.88
N ARG A 179 1.21 -13.78 -20.10
CA ARG A 179 2.09 -12.61 -19.99
C ARG A 179 3.33 -12.97 -19.18
N GLN A 180 4.49 -12.45 -19.59
CA GLN A 180 5.75 -12.61 -18.86
C GLN A 180 5.67 -12.04 -17.44
N GLY A 181 6.39 -12.68 -16.51
CA GLY A 181 6.50 -12.22 -15.13
C GLY A 181 5.25 -12.49 -14.30
N THR A 182 4.54 -13.59 -14.56
CA THR A 182 3.33 -13.98 -13.81
C THR A 182 3.44 -15.38 -13.22
N VAL A 183 2.67 -15.63 -12.18
CA VAL A 183 2.48 -16.94 -11.54
C VAL A 183 0.99 -17.19 -11.37
N THR A 184 0.50 -18.32 -11.83
CA THR A 184 -0.92 -18.68 -11.79
C THR A 184 -1.17 -19.78 -10.78
N VAL A 185 -2.17 -19.55 -9.93
CA VAL A 185 -2.58 -20.42 -8.83
C VAL A 185 -4.02 -20.87 -9.04
N HIS A 186 -4.27 -22.17 -8.92
CA HIS A 186 -5.59 -22.76 -9.02
C HIS A 186 -6.03 -23.38 -7.69
N LYS A 187 -7.33 -23.29 -7.41
CA LYS A 187 -8.06 -24.20 -6.52
C LYS A 187 -9.08 -24.94 -7.39
N THR A 188 -9.06 -26.27 -7.36
CA THR A 188 -10.05 -27.11 -8.06
C THR A 188 -10.86 -27.93 -7.05
N PRO A 189 -11.97 -28.57 -7.46
CA PRO A 189 -12.66 -29.53 -6.61
C PRO A 189 -11.81 -30.75 -6.19
N PHE A 190 -10.72 -31.02 -6.89
CA PHE A 190 -9.90 -32.24 -6.71
C PHE A 190 -8.60 -31.98 -5.93
N ASN A 191 -8.15 -30.73 -5.84
CA ASN A 191 -6.90 -30.38 -5.18
C ASN A 191 -7.17 -30.04 -3.71
N ALA A 192 -6.29 -30.47 -2.79
CA ALA A 192 -6.47 -30.23 -1.35
C ALA A 192 -6.46 -28.73 -1.00
N GLY A 193 -5.73 -27.92 -1.78
CA GLY A 193 -5.51 -26.50 -1.51
C GLY A 193 -5.30 -25.68 -2.78
N LEU A 194 -4.71 -24.50 -2.59
CA LEU A 194 -4.23 -23.63 -3.66
C LEU A 194 -2.88 -24.15 -4.18
N GLU A 195 -2.75 -24.32 -5.49
CA GLU A 195 -1.54 -24.86 -6.12
C GLU A 195 -1.09 -23.98 -7.28
N ILE A 196 0.22 -23.76 -7.39
CA ILE A 196 0.84 -23.11 -8.55
C ILE A 196 0.76 -24.08 -9.73
N VAL A 197 0.16 -23.64 -10.84
CA VAL A 197 -0.06 -24.47 -12.03
C VAL A 197 0.68 -23.98 -13.27
N GLY A 198 1.20 -22.75 -13.24
CA GLY A 198 1.90 -22.15 -14.38
C GLY A 198 2.63 -20.88 -13.97
N GLU A 199 3.73 -20.61 -14.65
CA GLU A 199 4.54 -19.42 -14.43
C GLU A 199 5.31 -19.02 -15.69
N THR A 200 5.58 -17.73 -15.82
CA THR A 200 6.31 -17.13 -16.95
C THR A 200 7.47 -16.27 -16.44
N LEU A 201 8.14 -16.75 -15.39
CA LEU A 201 9.19 -16.01 -14.68
C LEU A 201 10.54 -16.09 -15.40
N PRO A 202 11.39 -15.05 -15.27
CA PRO A 202 12.75 -15.08 -15.79
C PRO A 202 13.59 -16.09 -14.98
N GLU A 203 14.40 -16.88 -15.68
CA GLU A 203 15.10 -18.03 -15.10
C GLU A 203 16.05 -17.66 -13.95
N ASP A 204 16.74 -16.53 -14.08
CA ASP A 204 17.72 -16.03 -13.11
C ASP A 204 17.10 -15.62 -11.77
N ARG A 205 15.78 -15.32 -11.74
CA ARG A 205 15.06 -14.94 -10.52
C ARG A 205 13.84 -15.82 -10.22
N ARG A 206 13.64 -16.91 -10.96
CA ARG A 206 12.46 -17.78 -10.86
C ARG A 206 12.17 -18.20 -9.42
N ALA A 207 13.15 -18.80 -8.75
CA ALA A 207 13.00 -19.31 -7.39
C ALA A 207 12.69 -18.21 -6.36
N GLU A 208 13.27 -17.01 -6.52
CA GLU A 208 12.99 -15.88 -5.64
C GLU A 208 11.55 -15.38 -5.81
N LEU A 209 11.13 -15.14 -7.05
CA LEU A 209 9.82 -14.61 -7.39
C LEU A 209 8.70 -15.61 -7.10
N GLN A 210 8.92 -16.89 -7.35
CA GLN A 210 7.96 -17.94 -7.00
C GLN A 210 7.75 -18.01 -5.48
N ARG A 211 8.83 -17.90 -4.69
CA ARG A 211 8.77 -17.90 -3.23
C ARG A 211 7.93 -16.76 -2.66
N THR A 212 7.91 -15.60 -3.32
CA THR A 212 7.01 -14.50 -2.95
C THR A 212 5.54 -14.95 -2.96
N ILE A 213 5.13 -15.70 -3.99
CA ILE A 213 3.77 -16.21 -4.11
C ILE A 213 3.51 -17.33 -3.10
N GLU A 214 4.47 -18.24 -2.90
CA GLU A 214 4.36 -19.31 -1.89
C GLU A 214 4.17 -18.75 -0.47
N ASN A 215 4.79 -17.61 -0.15
CA ASN A 215 4.59 -16.94 1.14
C ASN A 215 3.15 -16.40 1.27
N ILE A 216 2.55 -15.86 0.20
CA ILE A 216 1.13 -15.47 0.18
C ILE A 216 0.24 -16.70 0.38
N LEU A 217 0.50 -17.79 -0.35
CA LEU A 217 -0.27 -19.04 -0.20
C LEU A 217 -0.16 -19.63 1.21
N THR A 218 0.96 -19.41 1.89
CA THR A 218 1.14 -19.82 3.28
C THR A 218 0.18 -19.11 4.23
N LEU A 219 -0.14 -17.83 4.00
CA LEU A 219 -1.14 -17.10 4.78
C LEU A 219 -2.56 -17.68 4.61
N LEU A 220 -2.83 -18.30 3.46
CA LEU A 220 -4.13 -18.85 3.13
C LEU A 220 -4.31 -20.32 3.57
N LYS A 221 -3.28 -20.95 4.15
CA LYS A 221 -3.30 -22.39 4.47
C LYS A 221 -4.47 -22.81 5.35
N ASP A 222 -4.84 -21.98 6.32
CA ASP A 222 -5.89 -22.29 7.29
C ASP A 222 -7.30 -22.12 6.72
N VAL A 223 -7.45 -21.40 5.61
CA VAL A 223 -8.77 -21.07 5.02
C VAL A 223 -8.97 -21.65 3.62
N GLN A 224 -7.93 -22.13 2.95
CA GLN A 224 -7.98 -22.60 1.56
C GLN A 224 -8.95 -23.77 1.31
N HIS A 225 -9.33 -24.51 2.35
CA HIS A 225 -10.29 -25.61 2.25
C HIS A 225 -11.74 -25.10 2.11
N GLU A 226 -12.01 -23.89 2.58
CA GLU A 226 -13.33 -23.24 2.46
C GLU A 226 -13.51 -22.51 1.11
N LEU A 227 -12.41 -22.26 0.40
CA LEU A 227 -12.42 -21.54 -0.86
C LEU A 227 -13.06 -22.39 -1.98
N PRO A 228 -13.97 -21.80 -2.79
CA PRO A 228 -14.51 -22.48 -3.96
C PRO A 228 -13.42 -22.69 -5.03
N PRO A 229 -13.70 -23.46 -6.09
CA PRO A 229 -12.81 -23.50 -7.25
C PRO A 229 -12.57 -22.09 -7.79
N LEU A 230 -11.30 -21.72 -7.95
CA LEU A 230 -10.92 -20.37 -8.35
C LEU A 230 -9.54 -20.38 -9.03
N ARG A 231 -9.28 -19.36 -9.85
CA ARG A 231 -8.07 -19.20 -10.65
C ARG A 231 -7.58 -17.77 -10.48
N ILE A 232 -6.33 -17.60 -10.05
CA ILE A 232 -5.70 -16.30 -9.79
C ILE A 232 -4.36 -16.24 -10.49
N THR A 233 -4.07 -15.11 -11.14
CA THR A 233 -2.72 -14.82 -11.64
C THR A 233 -2.11 -13.66 -10.89
N PHE A 234 -0.94 -13.90 -10.32
CA PHE A 234 -0.17 -12.96 -9.54
C PHE A 234 0.98 -12.36 -10.34
N SER A 235 1.29 -11.10 -10.06
CA SER A 235 2.60 -10.52 -10.27
C SER A 235 3.42 -10.66 -8.98
N PRO A 236 4.61 -11.30 -9.01
CA PRO A 236 5.46 -11.43 -7.83
C PRO A 236 6.37 -10.22 -7.59
N TYR A 237 6.19 -9.13 -8.36
CA TYR A 237 7.01 -7.92 -8.27
C TYR A 237 6.39 -6.90 -7.30
N ASP A 238 7.26 -6.06 -6.73
CA ASP A 238 6.86 -5.08 -5.71
C ASP A 238 5.99 -3.94 -6.24
N ASN A 239 6.08 -3.62 -7.53
CA ASN A 239 5.38 -2.48 -8.13
C ASN A 239 4.10 -2.89 -8.87
N PRO A 240 3.04 -2.06 -8.82
CA PRO A 240 1.89 -2.25 -9.68
C PRO A 240 2.26 -1.91 -11.13
N SER A 241 1.44 -2.40 -12.06
CA SER A 241 1.62 -2.12 -13.50
C SER A 241 0.34 -2.22 -14.33
N MET A 242 -0.81 -2.46 -13.70
CA MET A 242 -2.11 -2.37 -14.37
C MET A 242 -2.61 -0.92 -14.36
N LEU A 243 -1.93 -0.05 -15.11
CA LEU A 243 -2.34 1.35 -15.25
C LEU A 243 -3.75 1.43 -15.85
N SER A 244 -4.66 2.12 -15.16
CA SER A 244 -6.04 2.28 -15.59
C SER A 244 -6.17 3.35 -16.67
N ASP A 245 -7.11 3.18 -17.61
CA ASP A 245 -7.66 4.30 -18.36
C ASP A 245 -8.90 4.79 -17.60
N TRP A 246 -8.96 6.09 -17.33
CA TRP A 246 -10.07 6.66 -16.56
C TRP A 246 -11.43 6.37 -17.19
N ARG A 247 -11.55 6.44 -18.52
CA ARG A 247 -12.84 6.23 -19.21
C ARG A 247 -13.29 4.79 -19.05
N ILE A 248 -12.37 3.83 -19.25
CA ILE A 248 -12.66 2.40 -19.05
C ILE A 248 -13.06 2.12 -17.60
N LYS A 249 -12.27 2.59 -16.62
CA LYS A 249 -12.57 2.38 -15.20
C LYS A 249 -13.90 3.05 -14.80
N ASN A 250 -14.19 4.25 -15.29
CA ASN A 250 -15.46 4.92 -15.03
C ASN A 250 -16.65 4.19 -15.65
N MET A 251 -16.57 3.78 -16.92
CA MET A 251 -17.64 3.02 -17.59
C MET A 251 -17.95 1.71 -16.87
N THR A 252 -16.93 1.00 -16.40
CA THR A 252 -17.10 -0.26 -15.67
C THR A 252 -17.68 -0.05 -14.28
N LEU A 253 -17.23 0.96 -13.54
CA LEU A 253 -17.83 1.34 -12.25
C LEU A 253 -19.31 1.73 -12.40
N GLU A 254 -19.67 2.50 -13.42
CA GLU A 254 -21.07 2.84 -13.71
C GLU A 254 -21.92 1.62 -14.05
N ALA A 255 -21.36 0.68 -14.83
CA ALA A 255 -22.03 -0.57 -15.15
C ALA A 255 -22.24 -1.43 -13.90
N ALA A 256 -21.21 -1.58 -13.07
CA ALA A 256 -21.25 -2.30 -11.79
C ALA A 256 -22.31 -1.73 -10.84
N ALA A 257 -22.37 -0.40 -10.69
CA ALA A 257 -23.35 0.28 -9.86
C ALA A 257 -24.80 0.05 -10.32
N LYS A 258 -25.02 -0.15 -11.63
CA LYS A 258 -26.34 -0.46 -12.23
C LYS A 258 -26.65 -1.96 -12.24
N GLY A 259 -25.72 -2.82 -11.82
CA GLY A 259 -25.86 -4.28 -11.92
C GLY A 259 -25.84 -4.78 -13.38
N THR A 260 -25.16 -4.06 -14.27
CA THR A 260 -25.01 -4.36 -15.70
C THR A 260 -23.53 -4.58 -16.06
N THR A 261 -23.27 -5.09 -17.25
CA THR A 261 -21.91 -5.31 -17.75
C THR A 261 -21.71 -4.63 -19.11
N ILE A 262 -20.45 -4.33 -19.43
CA ILE A 262 -20.01 -3.85 -20.73
C ILE A 262 -19.04 -4.84 -21.37
N LYS A 263 -19.12 -4.97 -22.70
CA LYS A 263 -18.21 -5.83 -23.46
C LYS A 263 -16.90 -5.11 -23.72
N ARG A 264 -15.82 -5.89 -23.81
CA ARG A 264 -14.48 -5.40 -24.19
C ARG A 264 -14.49 -4.71 -25.56
N SER A 265 -15.34 -5.15 -26.48
CA SER A 265 -15.51 -4.52 -27.81
C SER A 265 -16.05 -3.09 -27.75
N ASP A 266 -16.76 -2.75 -26.67
CA ASP A 266 -17.42 -1.45 -26.50
C ASP A 266 -16.51 -0.45 -25.78
N LEU A 267 -15.33 -0.89 -25.33
CA LEU A 267 -14.37 -0.05 -24.63
C LEU A 267 -13.69 0.93 -25.59
N PRO A 268 -13.43 2.17 -25.14
CA PRO A 268 -12.75 3.16 -25.96
C PRO A 268 -11.31 2.75 -26.27
N ALA A 269 -10.85 3.06 -27.48
CA ALA A 269 -9.45 2.89 -27.84
C ALA A 269 -8.52 3.76 -26.97
N ILE A 270 -7.39 3.18 -26.60
CA ILE A 270 -6.28 3.89 -25.94
C ILE A 270 -5.45 4.58 -27.02
N LYS A 271 -5.32 5.90 -26.92
CA LYS A 271 -4.61 6.74 -27.91
C LYS A 271 -3.39 7.45 -27.35
N GLU A 272 -3.37 7.66 -26.04
CA GLU A 272 -2.36 8.46 -25.35
C GLU A 272 -1.75 7.64 -24.21
N ALA A 273 -0.48 7.89 -23.96
CA ALA A 273 0.24 7.33 -22.82
C ALA A 273 0.26 8.32 -21.65
N GLY A 274 0.66 7.80 -20.50
CA GLY A 274 1.04 8.60 -19.34
C GLY A 274 0.13 8.39 -18.14
N TRP A 275 0.69 8.63 -16.95
CA TRP A 275 0.02 8.41 -15.66
C TRP A 275 -1.31 9.16 -15.54
N VAL A 276 -1.36 10.38 -16.10
CA VAL A 276 -2.55 11.24 -16.07
C VAL A 276 -3.75 10.62 -16.81
N GLN A 277 -3.55 9.63 -17.68
CA GLN A 277 -4.66 8.97 -18.39
C GLN A 277 -5.54 8.13 -17.45
N ALA A 278 -5.05 7.78 -16.25
CA ALA A 278 -5.85 7.17 -15.20
C ALA A 278 -6.74 8.18 -14.44
N CYS A 279 -6.56 9.48 -14.69
CA CYS A 279 -7.24 10.54 -13.97
C CYS A 279 -8.47 11.10 -14.71
N PRO A 280 -9.47 11.60 -13.96
CA PRO A 280 -10.60 12.32 -14.52
C PRO A 280 -10.16 13.51 -15.39
N PRO A 281 -10.83 13.81 -16.52
CA PRO A 281 -10.43 14.88 -17.43
C PRO A 281 -10.36 16.28 -16.79
N ASN A 282 -11.14 16.49 -15.73
CA ASN A 282 -11.22 17.73 -14.96
C ASN A 282 -10.33 17.72 -13.71
N SER A 283 -9.51 16.68 -13.49
CA SER A 283 -8.64 16.61 -12.32
C SER A 283 -7.45 17.59 -12.44
N PRO A 284 -6.89 18.05 -11.32
CA PRO A 284 -5.66 18.86 -11.33
C PRO A 284 -4.54 18.28 -12.19
N ALA A 285 -4.32 16.96 -12.15
CA ALA A 285 -3.26 16.31 -12.95
C ALA A 285 -3.49 16.37 -14.47
N ARG A 286 -4.75 16.47 -14.91
CA ARG A 286 -5.11 16.63 -16.33
C ARG A 286 -5.09 18.07 -16.78
N LEU A 287 -5.44 19.01 -15.89
CA LEU A 287 -5.45 20.44 -16.18
C LEU A 287 -4.04 21.06 -16.11
N HIS A 288 -3.21 20.56 -15.20
CA HIS A 288 -1.85 21.03 -14.94
C HIS A 288 -0.89 19.85 -15.02
N LEU A 289 -0.46 19.54 -16.25
CA LEU A 289 0.44 18.42 -16.50
C LEU A 289 1.72 18.58 -15.66
N PRO A 290 2.06 17.58 -14.82
CA PRO A 290 3.22 17.66 -13.96
C PRO A 290 4.48 17.60 -14.81
N SER A 291 5.40 18.55 -14.59
CA SER A 291 6.71 18.57 -15.20
C SER A 291 7.77 18.30 -14.13
N LEU A 292 8.77 17.50 -14.49
CA LEU A 292 9.93 17.34 -13.61
C LEU A 292 10.62 18.70 -13.49
N PRO A 293 10.89 19.19 -12.27
CA PRO A 293 11.59 20.45 -12.10
C PRO A 293 12.97 20.38 -12.77
N PRO A 294 13.39 21.43 -13.50
CA PRO A 294 14.69 21.46 -14.14
C PRO A 294 15.82 21.32 -13.11
N LEU A 295 16.86 20.55 -13.44
CA LEU A 295 17.98 20.22 -12.56
C LEU A 295 18.76 21.46 -12.05
N SER A 296 18.59 22.59 -12.73
CA SER A 296 19.15 23.88 -12.34
C SER A 296 18.02 24.89 -12.17
N THR A 297 17.77 25.31 -10.94
CA THR A 297 17.45 26.71 -10.64
C THR A 297 17.49 26.96 -9.14
N THR A 298 18.45 27.79 -8.71
CA THR A 298 18.37 28.59 -7.49
C THR A 298 17.19 29.56 -7.65
N THR A 299 15.98 29.09 -7.38
CA THR A 299 14.81 29.96 -7.23
C THR A 299 14.52 30.08 -5.76
N ASN A 300 14.23 31.31 -5.30
CA ASN A 300 13.58 31.54 -4.02
C ASN A 300 12.19 30.92 -4.10
N ILE A 301 12.09 29.61 -3.86
CA ILE A 301 10.83 28.91 -3.74
C ILE A 301 10.18 29.46 -2.47
N SER A 302 9.20 30.34 -2.65
CA SER A 302 8.23 30.60 -1.59
C SER A 302 7.66 29.23 -1.22
N SER A 303 8.10 28.71 -0.08
CA SER A 303 7.64 27.41 0.36
C SER A 303 6.13 27.53 0.55
N PRO A 304 5.33 26.66 -0.09
CA PRO A 304 3.89 26.66 0.15
C PRO A 304 3.65 26.56 1.66
N PRO A 305 2.54 27.12 2.17
CA PRO A 305 2.21 27.02 3.58
C PRO A 305 2.28 25.56 4.00
N LYS A 306 2.95 25.30 5.13
CA LYS A 306 3.10 23.94 5.66
C LYS A 306 1.71 23.40 6.02
N THR A 307 1.38 22.24 5.49
CA THR A 307 0.14 21.51 5.79
C THR A 307 0.46 20.21 6.51
N PHE A 308 -0.56 19.65 7.15
CA PHE A 308 -0.53 18.28 7.69
C PHE A 308 -1.41 17.37 6.84
N VAL A 309 -1.15 16.06 6.90
CA VAL A 309 -2.01 15.04 6.29
C VAL A 309 -3.14 14.70 7.27
N ALA A 310 -4.37 15.01 6.90
CA ALA A 310 -5.57 14.61 7.63
C ALA A 310 -6.17 13.31 7.10
N SER A 311 -6.08 13.06 5.79
CA SER A 311 -6.49 11.81 5.15
C SER A 311 -5.39 11.29 4.25
N HIS A 312 -4.81 10.14 4.61
CA HIS A 312 -3.75 9.53 3.82
C HIS A 312 -4.23 9.11 2.43
N ARG A 313 -5.45 8.54 2.32
CA ARG A 313 -5.97 8.08 1.03
C ARG A 313 -6.14 9.24 0.04
N ASP A 314 -6.71 10.35 0.48
CA ASP A 314 -6.99 11.50 -0.38
C ASP A 314 -5.71 12.25 -0.74
N THR A 315 -4.77 12.37 0.20
CA THR A 315 -3.46 13.01 -0.05
C THR A 315 -2.55 12.19 -0.96
N MET A 316 -2.77 10.88 -1.05
CA MET A 316 -2.01 9.98 -1.94
C MET A 316 -2.65 9.79 -3.31
N ASP A 317 -3.69 10.56 -3.66
CA ASP A 317 -4.27 10.58 -5.00
C ASP A 317 -3.45 11.45 -5.98
N PRO A 318 -2.74 10.86 -6.95
CA PRO A 318 -1.95 11.64 -7.91
C PRO A 318 -2.81 12.47 -8.87
N CYS A 319 -4.10 12.17 -8.99
CA CYS A 319 -5.02 12.94 -9.83
C CYS A 319 -5.36 14.29 -9.21
N THR A 320 -5.41 14.35 -7.88
CA THR A 320 -5.68 15.54 -7.08
C THR A 320 -4.38 16.24 -6.65
N HIS A 321 -3.30 15.49 -6.41
CA HIS A 321 -1.97 15.97 -6.04
C HIS A 321 -0.91 15.62 -7.11
N PRO A 322 -0.82 16.39 -8.23
CA PRO A 322 0.03 16.03 -9.37
C PRO A 322 1.53 16.01 -9.05
N SER A 323 1.95 16.67 -7.97
CA SER A 323 3.34 16.66 -7.50
C SER A 323 3.84 15.24 -7.20
N LEU A 324 2.94 14.33 -6.79
CA LEU A 324 3.24 12.91 -6.57
C LEU A 324 3.83 12.24 -7.81
N LEU A 325 3.34 12.61 -9.01
CA LEU A 325 3.82 12.06 -10.28
C LEU A 325 5.29 12.43 -10.56
N THR A 326 5.83 13.41 -9.85
CA THR A 326 7.22 13.90 -9.98
C THR A 326 8.06 13.73 -8.72
N SER A 327 7.51 13.16 -7.65
CA SER A 327 8.22 12.99 -6.37
C SER A 327 8.19 11.55 -5.84
N HIS A 328 7.25 10.71 -6.30
CA HIS A 328 7.11 9.34 -5.83
C HIS A 328 7.82 8.34 -6.76
N GLY A 329 8.60 7.41 -6.18
CA GLY A 329 9.47 6.48 -6.91
C GLY A 329 8.77 5.63 -7.98
N GLN A 330 7.53 5.18 -7.70
CA GLN A 330 6.70 4.47 -8.68
C GLN A 330 6.51 5.25 -9.99
N PHE A 331 6.25 6.55 -9.90
CA PHE A 331 5.94 7.36 -11.08
C PHE A 331 7.20 7.86 -11.77
N LEU A 332 8.25 8.15 -11.00
CA LEU A 332 9.57 8.56 -11.52
C LEU A 332 10.22 7.49 -12.40
N SER A 333 10.09 6.21 -12.02
CA SER A 333 10.72 5.09 -12.75
C SER A 333 10.23 4.93 -14.19
N HIS A 334 9.07 5.50 -14.56
CA HIS A 334 8.47 5.38 -15.89
C HIS A 334 8.30 6.72 -16.63
N LYS A 335 9.05 7.76 -16.24
CA LYS A 335 8.93 9.11 -16.83
C LYS A 335 7.48 9.62 -16.80
N ALA A 336 6.86 9.86 -17.96
CA ALA A 336 5.48 10.30 -18.07
C ALA A 336 4.46 9.20 -17.76
N GLY A 337 4.86 7.92 -17.74
CA GLY A 337 4.02 6.74 -17.54
C GLY A 337 3.77 5.95 -18.84
N PRO A 338 3.39 4.67 -18.74
CA PRO A 338 3.12 3.80 -19.88
C PRO A 338 1.76 4.13 -20.53
N PHE A 339 1.42 3.40 -21.60
CA PHE A 339 0.02 3.34 -22.06
C PHE A 339 -0.84 2.62 -21.00
N PRO A 340 -2.05 3.12 -20.71
CA PRO A 340 -3.04 2.39 -19.94
C PRO A 340 -3.39 1.04 -20.56
N GLN A 341 -3.95 0.13 -19.75
CA GLN A 341 -4.47 -1.14 -20.27
C GLN A 341 -5.70 -0.89 -21.17
N HIS A 342 -5.82 -1.67 -22.25
CA HIS A 342 -6.97 -1.61 -23.18
C HIS A 342 -8.27 -2.22 -22.60
N THR A 343 -8.19 -2.88 -21.45
CA THR A 343 -9.29 -3.44 -20.67
C THR A 343 -8.85 -3.56 -19.22
N LEU A 344 -9.75 -3.83 -18.28
CA LEU A 344 -9.37 -4.16 -16.91
C LEU A 344 -8.82 -5.59 -16.84
N VAL A 345 -7.61 -5.74 -16.32
CA VAL A 345 -6.89 -7.02 -16.23
C VAL A 345 -6.85 -7.45 -14.76
N PRO A 346 -7.43 -8.61 -14.38
CA PRO A 346 -7.59 -9.02 -12.97
C PRO A 346 -6.31 -9.60 -12.38
N ARG A 347 -5.21 -8.84 -12.45
CA ARG A 347 -3.92 -9.26 -11.92
C ARG A 347 -3.81 -8.93 -10.45
N PHE A 348 -3.38 -9.92 -9.67
CA PHE A 348 -3.07 -9.72 -8.27
C PHE A 348 -1.63 -9.25 -8.10
N SER A 349 -1.39 -8.18 -7.35
CA SER A 349 -0.05 -7.60 -7.17
C SER A 349 0.17 -7.17 -5.72
N LEU A 350 1.42 -7.14 -5.27
CA LEU A 350 1.76 -6.88 -3.87
C LEU A 350 1.35 -5.49 -3.38
N CYS A 351 1.22 -4.53 -4.28
CA CYS A 351 0.65 -3.22 -3.98
C CYS A 351 -0.08 -2.65 -5.20
N ALA A 352 -0.79 -1.54 -4.96
CA ALA A 352 -1.47 -0.75 -5.97
C ALA A 352 -1.44 0.73 -5.56
N SER A 353 -1.47 1.64 -6.54
CA SER A 353 -1.81 3.04 -6.30
C SER A 353 -3.20 3.35 -6.86
N LEU A 354 -3.75 4.52 -6.55
CA LEU A 354 -5.07 4.93 -7.05
C LEU A 354 -5.17 5.02 -8.59
N LEU A 355 -4.03 5.07 -9.30
CA LEU A 355 -3.98 5.04 -10.77
C LEU A 355 -4.06 3.62 -11.36
N HIS A 356 -3.81 2.60 -10.54
CA HIS A 356 -3.77 1.21 -10.96
C HIS A 356 -5.06 0.49 -10.57
N HIS A 357 -5.37 -0.61 -11.28
CA HIS A 357 -6.46 -1.52 -10.94
C HIS A 357 -5.93 -2.92 -10.60
N ASP A 358 -4.68 -2.98 -10.16
CA ASP A 358 -4.11 -4.18 -9.56
C ASP A 358 -4.92 -4.58 -8.32
N ILE A 359 -5.22 -5.88 -8.17
CA ILE A 359 -5.95 -6.42 -7.01
C ILE A 359 -4.95 -6.78 -5.92
N ARG A 360 -5.12 -6.27 -4.69
CA ARG A 360 -4.17 -6.56 -3.62
C ARG A 360 -4.55 -7.83 -2.85
N PRO A 361 -3.67 -8.84 -2.82
CA PRO A 361 -3.81 -9.96 -1.89
C PRO A 361 -3.32 -9.57 -0.48
N PRO A 362 -3.60 -10.39 0.55
CA PRO A 362 -2.84 -10.33 1.78
C PRO A 362 -1.37 -10.60 1.46
N VAL A 363 -0.49 -9.70 1.91
CA VAL A 363 0.97 -9.83 1.70
C VAL A 363 1.67 -10.12 3.02
N PRO A 364 2.66 -11.03 3.04
CA PRO A 364 3.39 -11.43 4.25
C PRO A 364 4.31 -10.33 4.81
N TYR A 365 4.51 -9.24 4.05
CA TYR A 365 5.37 -8.11 4.41
C TYR A 365 4.58 -6.91 4.96
N GLY A 366 3.37 -7.13 5.48
CA GLY A 366 2.54 -6.09 6.08
C GLY A 366 3.09 -5.63 7.44
N TRP A 367 3.40 -4.33 7.51
CA TRP A 367 3.86 -3.55 8.66
C TRP A 367 2.68 -3.18 9.56
#